data_AF-A0A067BWK8-F1
#
_entry.id   AF-A0A067BWK8-F1
#
_cell.length_a   1.000
_cell.length_b   1.000
_cell.length_c   1.000
_cell.angle_alpha   90.00
_cell.angle_beta   90.00
_cell.angle_gamma   90.00
#
_symmetry.space_group_name_H-M   'P 1'
#
loop_
_entity.id
_entity.type
_entity.pdbx_description
1 polymer ?
#
loop_
_entity_poly.entity_id
_entity_poly.type
_entity_poly.pdbx_seq_one_letter_code
_entity_poly.pdbx_strand_id
1 'polypeptide(L)'
;MHLPLHGESLYYVAYDAPMPTAPDVLYLYADYRYTAYFEDFGPFHLGTTMQFCDDLSKLLAQARREKKFVHVCTRHGLEEQANTVCLVGCYAVLCAGMTPADALRPFRDMQLAYFHDATDDECLFELSVCNVVEGFAKALSLEYVVRDHFCVSDYVHHEQVKHGNWNWITPRLLAFAGPSATTHPPMGIDHVDLSFPDGSNPSNTLLRAFFGACDATPGAIAVHCKAGLGRTGTCIAAYLMQRDGFSAKQAIGWLRLCRPGSVIGPQQNFLVANEETKWGSMLPQAAEPRAKLPSAAWNQGAQLLLQRKRKHCSTRETNAGSVRLKT
;
A
#
# COMPACT_ATOMS: atom_id res chain seq x y z
N MET A 1 -18.21 10.28 21.08
CA MET A 1 -17.63 9.11 21.79
C MET A 1 -16.24 9.50 22.27
N HIS A 2 -15.86 9.17 23.50
CA HIS A 2 -14.52 9.41 24.05
C HIS A 2 -13.98 8.08 24.57
N LEU A 3 -12.92 7.56 23.94
CA LEU A 3 -12.46 6.20 24.14
C LEU A 3 -10.96 6.21 24.49
N PRO A 4 -10.55 5.68 25.65
CA PRO A 4 -9.13 5.57 25.99
C PRO A 4 -8.43 4.56 25.07
N LEU A 5 -7.25 4.92 24.60
CA LEU A 5 -6.38 4.09 23.78
C LEU A 5 -5.19 3.57 24.62
N HIS A 6 -4.15 3.05 23.96
CA HIS A 6 -2.94 2.62 24.65
C HIS A 6 -2.19 3.81 25.26
N GLY A 7 -1.79 3.65 26.52
CA GLY A 7 -1.19 4.72 27.33
C GLY A 7 -2.24 5.57 28.07
N GLU A 8 -1.89 6.06 29.25
CA GLU A 8 -2.84 6.78 30.13
C GLU A 8 -3.28 8.15 29.59
N SER A 9 -2.70 8.61 28.47
CA SER A 9 -2.87 9.99 27.99
C SER A 9 -3.37 10.11 26.55
N LEU A 10 -3.77 9.02 25.89
CA LEU A 10 -4.22 9.02 24.50
C LEU A 10 -5.68 8.57 24.38
N TYR A 11 -6.49 9.36 23.67
CA TYR A 11 -7.91 9.10 23.49
C TYR A 11 -8.32 9.25 22.03
N TYR A 12 -9.29 8.44 21.63
CA TYR A 12 -10.02 8.59 20.38
C TYR A 12 -11.34 9.34 20.65
N VAL A 13 -11.64 10.33 19.82
CA VAL A 13 -12.81 11.19 19.98
C VAL A 13 -13.54 11.37 18.65
N ALA A 14 -14.82 10.97 18.61
CA ALA A 14 -15.72 11.29 17.50
C ALA A 14 -16.57 12.52 17.83
N TYR A 15 -16.62 13.50 16.92
CA TYR A 15 -17.29 14.79 17.09
C TYR A 15 -18.24 15.14 15.94
N ASP A 16 -19.31 15.88 16.24
CA ASP A 16 -20.24 16.44 15.24
C ASP A 16 -19.89 17.89 14.87
N ALA A 17 -19.26 18.61 15.80
CA ALA A 17 -18.79 19.99 15.63
C ALA A 17 -17.36 20.13 16.18
N PRO A 18 -16.56 21.09 15.70
CA PRO A 18 -15.19 21.31 16.19
C PRO A 18 -15.15 21.36 17.71
N MET A 19 -14.23 20.59 18.31
CA MET A 19 -14.14 20.47 19.76
C MET A 19 -13.70 21.80 20.37
N PRO A 20 -14.34 22.27 21.46
CA PRO A 20 -13.87 23.44 22.18
C PRO A 20 -12.47 23.18 22.74
N THR A 21 -11.58 24.16 22.63
CA THR A 21 -10.20 24.06 23.13
C THR A 21 -10.21 23.87 24.65
N ALA A 22 -9.68 22.74 25.13
CA ALA A 22 -9.39 22.52 26.54
C ALA A 22 -7.90 22.77 26.83
N PRO A 23 -7.55 23.44 27.94
CA PRO A 23 -6.16 23.82 28.24
C PRO A 23 -5.22 22.61 28.42
N ASP A 24 -5.76 21.48 28.89
CA ASP A 24 -4.99 20.27 29.21
C ASP A 24 -5.01 19.21 28.10
N VAL A 25 -5.47 19.56 26.90
CA VAL A 25 -5.64 18.64 25.78
C VAL A 25 -4.95 19.19 24.53
N LEU A 26 -4.17 18.32 23.89
CA LEU A 26 -3.67 18.52 22.53
C LEU A 26 -4.55 17.71 21.57
N TYR A 27 -4.91 18.30 20.44
CA TYR A 27 -5.84 17.69 19.49
C TYR A 27 -5.10 17.36 18.19
N LEU A 28 -5.27 16.13 17.69
CA LEU A 28 -4.87 15.69 16.36
C LEU A 28 -6.13 15.38 15.56
N TYR A 29 -6.50 16.26 14.64
CA TYR A 29 -7.64 16.04 13.76
C TYR A 29 -7.23 15.19 12.57
N ALA A 30 -7.88 14.04 12.38
CA ALA A 30 -7.65 13.13 11.25
C ALA A 30 -8.36 13.61 9.96
N ASP A 31 -8.36 14.92 9.69
CA ASP A 31 -8.98 15.56 8.53
C ASP A 31 -8.11 15.42 7.25
N TYR A 32 -7.56 14.24 7.01
CA TYR A 32 -6.84 13.96 5.77
C TYR A 32 -7.81 13.80 4.61
N ARG A 33 -7.39 14.15 3.40
CA ARG A 33 -8.22 14.01 2.19
C ARG A 33 -7.91 12.70 1.50
N TYR A 34 -8.92 11.83 1.39
CA TYR A 34 -8.88 10.69 0.48
C TYR A 34 -9.35 11.15 -0.89
N THR A 35 -8.67 10.70 -1.95
CA THR A 35 -9.09 10.99 -3.34
C THR A 35 -9.73 9.74 -3.90
N ALA A 36 -11.06 9.70 -3.83
CA ALA A 36 -11.87 8.60 -4.34
C ALA A 36 -11.75 8.47 -5.88
N TYR A 37 -11.80 7.24 -6.36
CA TYR A 37 -12.03 6.96 -7.77
C TYR A 37 -13.53 6.96 -8.08
N PHE A 38 -14.32 6.32 -7.21
CA PHE A 38 -15.79 6.26 -7.26
C PHE A 38 -16.34 6.34 -5.82
N GLU A 39 -16.95 5.27 -5.30
CA GLU A 39 -17.51 5.20 -3.95
C GLU A 39 -16.48 4.73 -2.91
N ASP A 40 -15.23 4.50 -3.30
CA ASP A 40 -14.15 4.20 -2.37
C ASP A 40 -13.82 5.40 -1.47
N PHE A 41 -13.82 5.17 -0.15
CA PHE A 41 -13.53 6.20 0.85
C PHE A 41 -12.22 5.98 1.60
N GLY A 42 -11.56 4.83 1.41
CA GLY A 42 -10.37 4.43 2.17
C GLY A 42 -9.87 3.02 1.83
N PRO A 43 -8.91 2.49 2.61
CA PRO A 43 -8.19 3.17 3.69
C PRO A 43 -7.26 4.27 3.17
N PHE A 44 -6.86 5.21 4.02
CA PHE A 44 -5.79 6.16 3.69
C PHE A 44 -4.51 5.45 3.27
N HIS A 45 -3.86 5.96 2.22
CA HIS A 45 -2.65 5.35 1.69
C HIS A 45 -1.45 5.44 2.65
N LEU A 46 -0.39 4.72 2.32
CA LEU A 46 0.78 4.48 3.17
C LEU A 46 1.50 5.78 3.52
N GLY A 47 1.62 6.71 2.55
CA GLY A 47 2.12 8.07 2.80
C GLY A 47 1.38 8.80 3.93
N THR A 48 0.05 8.86 3.87
CA THR A 48 -0.79 9.47 4.91
C THR A 48 -0.71 8.70 6.23
N THR A 49 -0.67 7.37 6.17
CA THR A 49 -0.50 6.52 7.36
C THR A 49 0.80 6.83 8.10
N MET A 50 1.92 6.94 7.37
CA MET A 50 3.23 7.26 7.94
C MET A 50 3.27 8.69 8.48
N GLN A 51 2.69 9.65 7.75
CA GLN A 51 2.58 11.05 8.20
C GLN A 51 1.78 11.15 9.51
N PHE A 52 0.63 10.48 9.60
CA PHE A 52 -0.15 10.40 10.83
C PHE A 52 0.66 9.82 11.98
N CYS A 53 1.43 8.77 11.73
CA CYS A 53 2.26 8.16 12.77
C CYS A 53 3.32 9.13 13.31
N ASP A 54 3.95 9.93 12.45
CA ASP A 54 4.93 10.93 12.84
C ASP A 54 4.28 12.09 13.62
N ASP A 55 3.12 12.57 13.16
CA ASP A 55 2.40 13.67 13.80
C ASP A 55 1.91 13.26 15.19
N LEU A 56 1.32 12.06 15.32
CA LEU A 56 0.89 11.54 16.62
C LEU A 56 2.07 11.28 17.56
N SER A 57 3.20 10.75 17.06
CA SER A 57 4.42 10.58 17.86
C SER A 57 4.93 11.91 18.42
N LYS A 58 4.97 12.96 17.59
CA LYS A 58 5.39 14.31 18.02
C LYS A 58 4.44 14.87 19.06
N LEU A 59 3.14 14.73 18.85
CA LEU A 59 2.12 15.27 19.75
C LEU A 59 2.13 14.56 21.10
N LEU A 60 2.32 13.25 21.14
CA LEU A 60 2.48 12.48 22.38
C LEU A 60 3.76 12.85 23.13
N ALA A 61 4.87 13.08 22.42
CA ALA A 61 6.11 13.57 23.03
C ALA A 61 5.91 14.97 23.65
N GLN A 62 5.18 15.85 22.98
CA GLN A 62 4.81 17.16 23.52
C GLN A 62 3.92 17.02 24.76
N ALA A 63 2.85 16.23 24.67
CA ALA A 63 1.89 16.00 25.75
C ALA A 63 2.57 15.47 27.02
N ARG A 64 3.54 14.55 26.87
CA ARG A 64 4.33 14.03 28.00
C ARG A 64 5.13 15.12 28.73
N ARG A 65 5.73 16.06 27.99
CA ARG A 65 6.50 17.18 28.60
C ARG A 65 5.58 18.17 29.30
N GLU A 66 4.42 18.43 28.71
CA GLU A 66 3.44 19.41 29.21
C GLU A 66 2.44 18.81 30.22
N LYS A 67 2.50 17.49 30.48
CA LYS A 67 1.54 16.73 31.31
C LYS A 67 0.09 16.90 30.83
N LYS A 68 -0.10 16.81 29.51
CA LYS A 68 -1.40 16.93 28.83
C LYS A 68 -1.89 15.60 28.27
N PHE A 69 -3.16 15.59 27.89
CA PHE A 69 -3.78 14.52 27.12
C PHE A 69 -3.68 14.77 25.61
N VAL A 70 -3.72 13.70 24.81
CA VAL A 70 -3.84 13.76 23.35
C VAL A 70 -5.17 13.17 22.93
N HIS A 71 -5.95 13.93 22.18
CA HIS A 71 -7.16 13.44 21.53
C HIS A 71 -6.93 13.31 20.03
N VAL A 72 -7.04 12.09 19.50
CA VAL A 72 -7.19 11.84 18.07
C VAL A 72 -8.66 12.03 17.72
N CYS A 73 -8.95 13.03 16.90
CA CYS A 73 -10.29 13.48 16.62
C CYS A 73 -10.72 13.10 15.20
N THR A 74 -11.93 12.58 15.07
CA THR A 74 -12.59 12.30 13.80
C THR A 74 -14.01 12.84 13.80
N ARG A 75 -14.52 13.19 12.61
CA ARG A 75 -15.93 13.49 12.43
C ARG A 75 -16.78 12.25 12.69
N HIS A 76 -18.02 12.46 13.10
CA HIS A 76 -19.00 11.40 13.23
C HIS A 76 -19.43 10.91 11.84
N GLY A 77 -19.30 9.60 11.61
CA GLY A 77 -19.60 8.97 10.32
C GLY A 77 -18.87 7.63 10.21
N LEU A 78 -19.52 6.60 9.68
CA LEU A 78 -18.97 5.24 9.68
C LEU A 78 -17.68 5.13 8.87
N GLU A 79 -17.55 5.91 7.80
CA GLU A 79 -16.39 5.94 6.91
C GLU A 79 -15.22 6.72 7.52
N GLU A 80 -15.47 7.91 8.05
CA GLU A 80 -14.46 8.73 8.74
C GLU A 80 -13.92 8.00 9.97
N GLN A 81 -14.80 7.35 10.72
CA GLN A 81 -14.42 6.54 11.86
C GLN A 81 -13.62 5.31 11.42
N ALA A 82 -14.02 4.59 10.37
CA ALA A 82 -13.26 3.45 9.86
C ALA A 82 -11.84 3.84 9.44
N ASN A 83 -11.70 4.95 8.70
CA ASN A 83 -10.40 5.50 8.31
C ASN A 83 -9.54 5.89 9.51
N THR A 84 -10.11 6.62 10.48
CA THR A 84 -9.35 7.08 11.65
C THR A 84 -8.95 5.92 12.55
N VAL A 85 -9.84 4.95 12.78
CA VAL A 85 -9.52 3.74 13.54
C VAL A 85 -8.43 2.93 12.84
N CYS A 86 -8.45 2.87 11.50
CA CYS A 86 -7.38 2.24 10.72
C CYS A 86 -6.02 2.95 10.93
N LEU A 87 -5.99 4.29 10.87
CA LEU A 87 -4.77 5.07 11.14
C LEU A 87 -4.23 4.82 12.56
N VAL A 88 -5.11 4.84 13.57
CA VAL A 88 -4.75 4.56 14.97
C VAL A 88 -4.25 3.13 15.13
N GLY A 89 -4.89 2.15 14.49
CA GLY A 89 -4.47 0.75 14.50
C GLY A 89 -3.08 0.57 13.88
N CYS A 90 -2.85 1.15 12.70
CA CYS A 90 -1.53 1.15 12.05
C CYS A 90 -0.46 1.83 12.92
N TYR A 91 -0.79 2.96 13.57
CA TYR A 91 0.12 3.61 14.52
C TYR A 91 0.48 2.71 15.71
N ALA A 92 -0.51 2.07 16.33
CA ALA A 92 -0.29 1.20 17.48
C ALA A 92 0.61 0.00 17.12
N VAL A 93 0.42 -0.58 15.93
CA VAL A 93 1.29 -1.65 15.43
C VAL A 93 2.70 -1.13 15.16
N LEU A 94 2.84 -0.04 14.39
CA LEU A 94 4.14 0.46 13.93
C LEU A 94 4.98 1.08 15.05
N CYS A 95 4.35 1.92 15.87
CA CYS A 95 5.04 2.81 16.80
C CYS A 95 4.99 2.31 18.25
N ALA A 96 3.92 1.60 18.63
CA ALA A 96 3.77 1.04 19.98
C ALA A 96 4.07 -0.47 20.05
N GLY A 97 4.37 -1.12 18.92
CA GLY A 97 4.75 -2.54 18.87
C GLY A 97 3.61 -3.49 19.26
N MET A 98 2.36 -3.05 19.14
CA MET A 98 1.18 -3.84 19.52
C MET A 98 0.83 -4.88 18.44
N THR A 99 0.17 -5.95 18.85
CA THR A 99 -0.50 -6.85 17.89
C THR A 99 -1.72 -6.14 17.29
N PRO A 100 -2.17 -6.49 16.07
CA PRO A 100 -3.42 -5.95 15.50
C PRO A 100 -4.63 -6.12 16.42
N ALA A 101 -4.73 -7.29 17.08
CA ALA A 101 -5.80 -7.58 18.02
C ALA A 101 -5.79 -6.62 19.21
N ASP A 102 -4.63 -6.39 19.84
CA ASP A 102 -4.52 -5.46 20.96
C ASP A 102 -4.75 -4.01 20.53
N ALA A 103 -4.24 -3.63 19.36
CA ALA A 103 -4.39 -2.29 18.78
C ALA A 103 -5.85 -1.95 18.53
N LEU A 104 -6.65 -2.92 18.09
CA LEU A 104 -8.06 -2.73 17.73
C LEU A 104 -9.04 -3.08 18.85
N ARG A 105 -8.59 -3.72 19.93
CA ARG A 105 -9.41 -4.11 21.08
C ARG A 105 -10.29 -2.97 21.62
N PRO A 106 -9.85 -1.69 21.73
CA PRO A 106 -10.70 -0.61 22.19
C PRO A 106 -11.93 -0.37 21.29
N PHE A 107 -11.83 -0.70 20.00
CA PHE A 107 -12.84 -0.39 18.99
C PHE A 107 -13.76 -1.58 18.65
N ARG A 108 -13.63 -2.71 19.35
CA ARG A 108 -14.33 -3.97 19.02
C ARG A 108 -15.86 -3.84 18.97
N ASP A 109 -16.42 -2.91 19.75
CA ASP A 109 -17.86 -2.70 19.91
C ASP A 109 -18.37 -1.56 19.01
N MET A 110 -17.49 -0.94 18.21
CA MET A 110 -17.87 0.09 17.26
C MET A 110 -18.36 -0.52 15.95
N GLN A 111 -19.46 0.01 15.44
CA GLN A 111 -19.85 -0.21 14.05
C GLN A 111 -18.98 0.67 13.15
N LEU A 112 -18.24 0.04 12.24
CA LEU A 112 -17.37 0.70 11.27
C LEU A 112 -17.76 0.26 9.86
N ALA A 113 -17.64 1.15 8.88
CA ALA A 113 -17.85 0.79 7.48
C ALA A 113 -16.78 -0.20 6.99
N TYR A 114 -17.16 -1.12 6.12
CA TYR A 114 -16.21 -1.89 5.31
C TYR A 114 -15.69 -1.03 4.17
N PHE A 115 -14.41 -1.15 3.84
CA PHE A 115 -13.80 -0.36 2.77
C PHE A 115 -14.29 -0.83 1.40
N HIS A 116 -14.96 0.07 0.69
CA HIS A 116 -15.44 -0.13 -0.67
C HIS A 116 -14.27 -0.24 -1.67
N ASP A 117 -14.45 -0.95 -2.78
CA ASP A 117 -13.50 -0.93 -3.89
C ASP A 117 -13.75 0.26 -4.82
N ALA A 118 -12.87 0.46 -5.80
CA ALA A 118 -12.91 1.61 -6.70
C ALA A 118 -13.94 1.44 -7.84
N THR A 119 -15.20 1.16 -7.50
CA THR A 119 -16.35 1.10 -8.42
C THR A 119 -17.52 1.90 -7.85
N ASP A 120 -18.50 2.17 -8.71
CA ASP A 120 -19.84 2.68 -8.36
C ASP A 120 -20.89 1.56 -8.22
N ASP A 121 -20.48 0.30 -8.41
CA ASP A 121 -21.31 -0.89 -8.18
C ASP A 121 -21.49 -1.20 -6.68
N GLU A 122 -22.51 -1.99 -6.34
CA GLU A 122 -22.71 -2.52 -4.98
C GLU A 122 -21.51 -3.40 -4.54
N CYS A 123 -20.75 -2.93 -3.56
CA CYS A 123 -19.65 -3.72 -2.98
C CYS A 123 -20.15 -4.65 -1.86
N LEU A 124 -20.34 -5.92 -2.22
CA LEU A 124 -20.63 -7.00 -1.27
C LEU A 124 -19.37 -7.54 -0.57
N PHE A 125 -18.19 -6.98 -0.86
CA PHE A 125 -16.93 -7.44 -0.29
C PHE A 125 -16.61 -6.75 1.03
N GLU A 126 -16.61 -7.52 2.11
CA GLU A 126 -16.38 -6.98 3.45
C GLU A 126 -14.87 -6.85 3.79
N LEU A 127 -14.23 -5.77 3.33
CA LEU A 127 -12.86 -5.44 3.75
C LEU A 127 -12.87 -4.59 5.03
N SER A 128 -12.60 -5.21 6.18
CA SER A 128 -12.63 -4.52 7.47
C SER A 128 -11.34 -3.78 7.81
N VAL A 129 -11.43 -2.84 8.77
CA VAL A 129 -10.26 -2.22 9.41
C VAL A 129 -9.29 -3.27 9.98
N CYS A 130 -9.81 -4.34 10.57
CA CYS A 130 -8.99 -5.43 11.09
C CYS A 130 -8.13 -6.05 9.99
N ASN A 131 -8.71 -6.34 8.82
CA ASN A 131 -7.97 -6.94 7.72
C ASN A 131 -6.85 -6.03 7.18
N VAL A 132 -7.09 -4.71 7.14
CA VAL A 132 -6.08 -3.74 6.71
C VAL A 132 -4.92 -3.66 7.72
N VAL A 133 -5.22 -3.58 9.02
CA VAL A 133 -4.20 -3.49 10.07
C VAL A 133 -3.40 -4.79 10.18
N GLU A 134 -4.04 -5.96 10.01
CA GLU A 134 -3.35 -7.25 9.93
C GLU A 134 -2.43 -7.34 8.71
N GLY A 135 -2.90 -6.91 7.53
CA GLY A 135 -2.09 -6.85 6.32
C GLY A 135 -0.88 -5.92 6.48
N PHE A 136 -1.08 -4.78 7.13
CA PHE A 136 0.00 -3.86 7.48
C PHE A 136 1.01 -4.48 8.45
N ALA A 137 0.55 -5.13 9.52
CA ALA A 137 1.42 -5.82 10.48
C ALA A 137 2.23 -6.95 9.82
N LYS A 138 1.59 -7.72 8.94
CA LYS A 138 2.26 -8.76 8.14
C LYS A 138 3.35 -8.15 7.25
N ALA A 139 3.04 -7.07 6.54
CA ALA A 139 4.00 -6.34 5.72
C ALA A 139 5.21 -5.85 6.54
N LEU A 140 5.00 -5.31 7.74
CA LEU A 140 6.08 -4.92 8.65
C LEU A 140 6.94 -6.13 9.05
N SER A 141 6.33 -7.27 9.39
CA SER A 141 7.05 -8.49 9.77
C SER A 141 7.92 -9.07 8.65
N LEU A 142 7.56 -8.79 7.40
CA LEU A 142 8.29 -9.18 6.18
C LEU A 142 9.27 -8.10 5.72
N GLU A 143 9.42 -7.02 6.48
CA GLU A 143 10.22 -5.84 6.13
C GLU A 143 9.80 -5.26 4.77
N TYR A 144 8.52 -5.39 4.43
CA TYR A 144 8.00 -4.82 3.20
C TYR A 144 8.17 -3.33 3.22
N VAL A 145 7.90 -2.69 4.36
CA VAL A 145 8.17 -1.29 4.67
C VAL A 145 8.96 -1.15 5.96
N VAL A 146 9.92 -0.23 5.98
CA VAL A 146 10.74 0.11 7.15
C VAL A 146 10.63 1.60 7.39
N ARG A 147 10.15 2.00 8.56
CA ARG A 147 9.87 3.41 8.91
C ARG A 147 11.06 4.33 8.63
N ASP A 148 12.25 3.95 9.09
CA ASP A 148 13.47 4.76 9.00
C ASP A 148 13.96 4.98 7.56
N HIS A 149 13.37 4.28 6.58
CA HIS A 149 13.72 4.42 5.17
C HIS A 149 12.55 4.88 4.30
N PHE A 150 11.36 5.05 4.89
CA PHE A 150 10.19 5.48 4.16
C PHE A 150 10.16 7.01 4.03
N CYS A 151 10.22 7.50 2.80
CA CYS A 151 10.17 8.92 2.50
C CYS A 151 8.76 9.31 2.02
N VAL A 152 7.98 9.98 2.88
CA VAL A 152 6.60 10.42 2.56
C VAL A 152 6.59 11.33 1.32
N SER A 153 7.54 12.26 1.20
CA SER A 153 7.60 13.17 0.06
C SER A 153 7.87 12.45 -1.26
N ASP A 154 8.73 11.43 -1.26
CA ASP A 154 9.03 10.65 -2.47
C ASP A 154 7.84 9.78 -2.87
N TYR A 155 7.17 9.17 -1.89
CA TYR A 155 5.94 8.42 -2.10
C TYR A 155 4.85 9.29 -2.76
N VAL A 156 4.55 10.45 -2.16
CA VAL A 156 3.54 11.40 -2.66
C VAL A 156 3.96 12.05 -3.99
N HIS A 157 5.26 12.17 -4.25
CA HIS A 157 5.73 12.65 -5.56
C HIS A 157 5.39 11.66 -6.67
N HIS A 158 5.67 10.36 -6.47
CA HIS A 158 5.58 9.34 -7.51
C HIS A 158 4.18 8.78 -7.77
N GLU A 159 3.27 8.88 -6.79
CA GLU A 159 1.85 8.53 -7.00
C GLU A 159 1.15 9.47 -7.99
N GLN A 160 1.66 10.69 -8.18
CA GLN A 160 1.05 11.67 -9.07
C GLN A 160 1.12 11.22 -10.53
N VAL A 161 0.04 11.43 -11.28
CA VAL A 161 -0.07 11.06 -12.71
C VAL A 161 1.09 11.60 -13.54
N LYS A 162 1.45 12.86 -13.36
CA LYS A 162 2.57 13.52 -14.06
C LYS A 162 3.96 12.96 -13.71
N HIS A 163 4.07 12.14 -12.67
CA HIS A 163 5.32 11.58 -12.16
C HIS A 163 5.39 10.05 -12.27
N GLY A 164 4.43 9.45 -12.98
CA GLY A 164 4.43 8.05 -13.40
C GLY A 164 3.31 7.21 -12.77
N ASN A 165 2.55 7.74 -11.80
CA ASN A 165 1.45 7.04 -11.14
C ASN A 165 1.84 5.63 -10.68
N TRP A 166 2.86 5.54 -9.83
CA TRP A 166 3.39 4.27 -9.35
C TRP A 166 3.61 4.25 -7.86
N ASN A 167 3.52 3.06 -7.28
CA ASN A 167 3.79 2.80 -5.87
C ASN A 167 4.51 1.47 -5.71
N TRP A 168 5.46 1.40 -4.77
CA TRP A 168 6.03 0.14 -4.32
C TRP A 168 5.02 -0.61 -3.47
N ILE A 169 4.84 -1.89 -3.76
CA ILE A 169 4.01 -2.82 -2.97
C ILE A 169 4.90 -3.66 -2.04
N THR A 170 6.09 -4.01 -2.52
CA THR A 170 7.15 -4.66 -1.75
C THR A 170 8.49 -4.02 -2.15
N PRO A 171 9.62 -4.34 -1.50
CA PRO A 171 10.93 -3.88 -1.96
C PRO A 171 11.29 -4.34 -3.39
N ARG A 172 10.50 -5.25 -3.98
CA ARG A 172 10.74 -5.82 -5.32
C ARG A 172 9.61 -5.60 -6.31
N LEU A 173 8.38 -5.37 -5.86
CA LEU A 173 7.22 -5.25 -6.73
C LEU A 173 6.73 -3.81 -6.75
N LEU A 174 6.72 -3.24 -7.96
CA LEU A 174 6.20 -1.92 -8.25
C LEU A 174 4.90 -2.06 -9.05
N ALA A 175 3.84 -1.39 -8.62
CA ALA A 175 2.59 -1.28 -9.39
C ALA A 175 2.50 0.10 -10.03
N PHE A 176 2.13 0.18 -11.31
CA PHE A 176 2.01 1.46 -12.01
C PHE A 176 0.92 1.46 -13.08
N ALA A 177 0.47 2.65 -13.46
CA ALA A 177 -0.42 2.82 -14.62
C ALA A 177 0.33 2.54 -15.93
N GLY A 178 -0.32 1.83 -16.86
CA GLY A 178 0.31 1.48 -18.13
C GLY A 178 0.68 2.73 -18.93
N PRO A 179 1.87 2.78 -19.52
CA PRO A 179 2.29 3.93 -20.29
C PRO A 179 1.51 4.02 -21.60
N SER A 180 1.41 5.23 -22.16
CA SER A 180 0.75 5.42 -23.47
C SER A 180 1.49 4.64 -24.57
N ALA A 181 0.74 4.16 -25.57
CA ALA A 181 1.20 3.30 -26.67
C ALA A 181 2.34 3.89 -27.52
N THR A 182 2.69 5.15 -27.34
CA THR A 182 3.79 5.83 -28.03
C THR A 182 5.16 5.66 -27.36
N THR A 183 5.25 4.84 -26.31
CA THR A 183 6.51 4.60 -25.59
C THR A 183 7.09 3.25 -25.96
N HIS A 184 8.28 3.25 -26.55
CA HIS A 184 9.08 2.03 -26.72
C HIS A 184 9.49 1.51 -25.33
N PRO A 185 9.55 0.18 -25.13
CA PRO A 185 10.04 -0.39 -23.89
C PRO A 185 11.46 0.14 -23.61
N PRO A 186 11.75 0.58 -22.38
CA PRO A 186 13.06 1.13 -22.06
C PRO A 186 14.16 0.10 -22.32
N MET A 187 15.24 0.51 -22.98
CA MET A 187 16.38 -0.36 -23.24
C MET A 187 16.94 -0.95 -21.93
N GLY A 188 17.17 -2.27 -21.93
CA GLY A 188 17.73 -3.00 -20.78
C GLY A 188 16.74 -3.23 -19.64
N ILE A 189 15.46 -3.39 -19.95
CA ILE A 189 14.42 -3.95 -19.07
C ILE A 189 13.77 -5.10 -19.83
N ASP A 190 13.76 -6.29 -19.23
CA ASP A 190 13.06 -7.44 -19.79
C ASP A 190 11.54 -7.22 -19.71
N HIS A 191 10.84 -7.48 -20.80
CA HIS A 191 9.39 -7.28 -20.90
C HIS A 191 8.68 -8.61 -21.10
N VAL A 192 7.62 -8.86 -20.32
CA VAL A 192 6.81 -10.08 -20.39
C VAL A 192 5.35 -9.69 -20.51
N ASP A 193 4.70 -10.13 -21.59
CA ASP A 193 3.29 -9.87 -21.85
C ASP A 193 2.40 -10.98 -21.27
N LEU A 194 1.68 -10.67 -20.19
CA LEU A 194 0.70 -11.54 -19.54
C LEU A 194 -0.69 -10.88 -19.57
N SER A 195 -1.25 -10.74 -20.77
CA SER A 195 -2.50 -10.01 -20.98
C SER A 195 -3.75 -10.85 -20.72
N PHE A 196 -4.73 -10.24 -20.06
CA PHE A 196 -6.09 -10.77 -19.91
C PHE A 196 -7.12 -9.62 -19.88
N PRO A 197 -8.42 -9.91 -20.21
CA PRO A 197 -9.43 -8.87 -20.39
C PRO A 197 -9.61 -7.96 -19.17
N ASP A 198 -9.93 -6.69 -19.41
CA ASP A 198 -10.16 -5.73 -18.34
C ASP A 198 -11.38 -6.11 -17.49
N GLY A 199 -11.31 -5.86 -16.17
CA GLY A 199 -12.35 -6.27 -15.22
C GLY A 199 -12.47 -7.79 -14.97
N SER A 200 -11.77 -8.63 -15.74
CA SER A 200 -11.81 -10.09 -15.56
C SER A 200 -10.78 -10.61 -14.56
N ASN A 201 -10.81 -11.92 -14.30
CA ASN A 201 -9.87 -12.63 -13.42
C ASN A 201 -8.78 -13.35 -14.22
N PRO A 202 -7.54 -13.41 -13.71
CA PRO A 202 -6.46 -14.13 -14.38
C PRO A 202 -6.71 -15.65 -14.34
N SER A 203 -6.28 -16.35 -15.38
CA SER A 203 -6.30 -17.81 -15.38
C SER A 203 -5.18 -18.38 -14.51
N ASN A 204 -5.36 -19.61 -14.04
CA ASN A 204 -4.34 -20.34 -13.30
C ASN A 204 -3.02 -20.49 -14.08
N THR A 205 -3.08 -20.64 -15.40
CA THR A 205 -1.89 -20.67 -16.26
C THR A 205 -1.16 -19.34 -16.28
N LEU A 206 -1.91 -18.22 -16.34
CA LEU A 206 -1.33 -16.88 -16.31
C LEU A 206 -0.65 -16.59 -14.98
N LEU A 207 -1.29 -16.94 -13.86
CA LEU A 207 -0.71 -16.77 -12.53
C LEU A 207 0.59 -17.58 -12.35
N ARG A 208 0.65 -18.82 -12.85
CA ARG A 208 1.89 -19.61 -12.84
C ARG A 208 3.02 -18.93 -13.62
N ALA A 209 2.71 -18.40 -14.80
CA ALA A 209 3.69 -17.65 -15.59
C ALA A 209 4.15 -16.38 -14.86
N PHE A 210 3.22 -15.64 -14.25
CA PHE A 210 3.54 -14.46 -13.45
C PHE A 210 4.43 -14.79 -12.26
N PHE A 211 4.09 -15.81 -11.48
CA PHE A 211 4.89 -16.24 -10.33
C PHE A 211 6.29 -16.66 -10.76
N GLY A 212 6.39 -17.50 -11.79
CA GLY A 212 7.67 -17.92 -12.35
C GLY A 212 8.54 -16.74 -12.80
N ALA A 213 7.95 -15.73 -13.45
CA ALA A 213 8.67 -14.51 -13.82
C ALA A 213 9.14 -13.71 -12.60
N CYS A 214 8.30 -13.57 -11.57
CA CYS A 214 8.66 -12.87 -10.33
C CYS A 214 9.80 -13.57 -9.58
N ASP A 215 9.82 -14.89 -9.57
CA ASP A 215 10.81 -15.70 -8.86
C ASP A 215 12.13 -15.78 -9.63
N ALA A 216 12.09 -15.87 -10.95
CA ALA A 216 13.28 -15.91 -11.80
C ALA A 216 14.00 -14.56 -11.89
N THR A 217 13.28 -13.45 -11.68
CA THR A 217 13.88 -12.12 -11.71
C THR A 217 14.75 -11.91 -10.46
N PRO A 218 16.00 -11.41 -10.54
CA PRO A 218 16.79 -11.06 -9.35
C PRO A 218 16.46 -9.66 -8.77
N GLY A 219 16.06 -8.73 -9.64
CA GLY A 219 15.85 -7.31 -9.32
C GLY A 219 14.40 -6.89 -9.11
N ALA A 220 14.13 -5.59 -9.24
CA ALA A 220 12.78 -5.07 -9.18
C ALA A 220 11.95 -5.50 -10.39
N ILE A 221 10.65 -5.68 -10.17
CA ILE A 221 9.66 -6.06 -11.16
C ILE A 221 8.58 -4.97 -11.14
N ALA A 222 8.33 -4.37 -12.30
CA ALA A 222 7.27 -3.41 -12.48
C ALA A 222 6.07 -4.07 -13.18
N VAL A 223 4.90 -4.01 -12.57
CA VAL A 223 3.67 -4.65 -13.05
C VAL A 223 2.66 -3.56 -13.35
N HIS A 224 2.04 -3.62 -14.53
CA HIS A 224 0.99 -2.68 -14.91
C HIS A 224 -0.15 -3.35 -15.66
N CYS A 225 -1.26 -2.61 -15.76
CA CYS A 225 -2.35 -2.87 -16.68
C CYS A 225 -2.69 -1.53 -17.35
N LYS A 226 -3.98 -1.15 -17.43
CA LYS A 226 -4.37 0.22 -17.83
C LYS A 226 -4.12 1.21 -16.68
N ALA A 227 -4.85 1.08 -15.57
CA ALA A 227 -4.73 1.96 -14.41
C ALA A 227 -3.70 1.47 -13.36
N GLY A 228 -3.22 0.23 -13.48
CA GLY A 228 -2.36 -0.37 -12.47
C GLY A 228 -3.08 -0.72 -11.16
N LEU A 229 -4.39 -0.97 -11.20
CA LEU A 229 -5.24 -1.18 -10.02
C LEU A 229 -5.84 -2.59 -9.98
N GLY A 230 -6.83 -2.89 -10.81
CA GLY A 230 -7.55 -4.17 -10.78
C GLY A 230 -6.67 -5.38 -11.14
N ARG A 231 -6.37 -5.57 -12.43
CA ARG A 231 -5.57 -6.71 -12.93
C ARG A 231 -4.18 -6.80 -12.27
N THR A 232 -3.48 -5.66 -12.17
CA THR A 232 -2.18 -5.54 -11.51
C THR A 232 -2.25 -5.94 -10.04
N GLY A 233 -3.18 -5.36 -9.29
CA GLY A 233 -3.38 -5.68 -7.88
C GLY A 233 -3.74 -7.14 -7.67
N THR A 234 -4.57 -7.72 -8.55
CA THR A 234 -4.99 -9.13 -8.45
C THR A 234 -3.81 -10.08 -8.60
N CYS A 235 -2.96 -9.89 -9.61
CA CYS A 235 -1.78 -10.73 -9.80
C CYS A 235 -0.77 -10.57 -8.64
N ILE A 236 -0.52 -9.33 -8.20
CA ILE A 236 0.38 -9.08 -7.06
C ILE A 236 -0.18 -9.70 -5.78
N ALA A 237 -1.48 -9.51 -5.47
CA ALA A 237 -2.13 -10.10 -4.31
C ALA A 237 -1.98 -11.62 -4.28
N ALA A 238 -2.29 -12.29 -5.41
CA ALA A 238 -2.14 -13.73 -5.52
C ALA A 238 -0.69 -14.18 -5.27
N TYR A 239 0.30 -13.40 -5.73
CA TYR A 239 1.71 -13.68 -5.45
C TYR A 239 2.05 -13.52 -3.97
N LEU A 240 1.59 -12.45 -3.30
CA LEU A 240 1.82 -12.24 -1.86
C LEU A 240 1.16 -13.33 -1.00
N MET A 241 -0.05 -13.76 -1.38
CA MET A 241 -0.75 -14.86 -0.72
C MET A 241 0.03 -16.17 -0.86
N GLN A 242 0.49 -16.47 -2.08
CA GLN A 242 1.20 -17.71 -2.37
C GLN A 242 2.60 -17.76 -1.77
N ARG A 243 3.34 -16.64 -1.77
CA ARG A 243 4.74 -16.59 -1.35
C ARG A 243 4.94 -16.20 0.11
N ASP A 244 4.15 -15.26 0.61
CA ASP A 244 4.39 -14.67 1.93
C ASP A 244 3.28 -15.01 2.94
N GLY A 245 2.25 -15.74 2.50
CA GLY A 245 1.18 -16.23 3.35
C GLY A 245 0.30 -15.12 3.90
N PHE A 246 -0.01 -14.11 3.07
CA PHE A 246 -1.14 -13.22 3.32
C PHE A 246 -2.46 -13.97 3.11
N SER A 247 -3.49 -13.64 3.89
CA SER A 247 -4.87 -13.92 3.48
C SER A 247 -5.31 -12.99 2.36
N ALA A 248 -6.42 -13.30 1.67
CA ALA A 248 -6.90 -12.47 0.56
C ALA A 248 -7.21 -11.04 1.04
N LYS A 249 -7.92 -10.93 2.16
CA LYS A 249 -8.28 -9.63 2.74
C LYS A 249 -7.06 -8.87 3.26
N GLN A 250 -6.06 -9.55 3.83
CA GLN A 250 -4.79 -8.92 4.24
C GLN A 250 -4.02 -8.39 3.03
N ALA A 251 -3.93 -9.16 1.94
CA ALA A 251 -3.25 -8.76 0.72
C ALA A 251 -3.93 -7.55 0.06
N ILE A 252 -5.27 -7.56 -0.03
CA ILE A 252 -6.05 -6.43 -0.55
C ILE A 252 -5.87 -5.19 0.34
N GLY A 253 -5.97 -5.35 1.67
CA GLY A 253 -5.77 -4.24 2.61
C GLY A 253 -4.39 -3.61 2.50
N TRP A 254 -3.33 -4.43 2.44
CA TRP A 254 -1.96 -3.96 2.21
C TRP A 254 -1.79 -3.26 0.86
N LEU A 255 -2.33 -3.84 -0.22
CA LEU A 255 -2.30 -3.24 -1.54
C LEU A 255 -3.01 -1.88 -1.56
N ARG A 256 -4.16 -1.72 -0.88
CA ARG A 256 -4.88 -0.45 -0.83
C ARG A 256 -4.19 0.61 0.04
N LEU A 257 -3.44 0.20 1.08
CA LEU A 257 -2.49 1.11 1.74
C LEU A 257 -1.40 1.57 0.76
N CYS A 258 -0.78 0.67 0.01
CA CYS A 258 0.30 1.05 -0.92
C CYS A 258 -0.18 1.78 -2.17
N ARG A 259 -1.39 1.47 -2.64
CA ARG A 259 -1.95 1.95 -3.91
C ARG A 259 -3.49 1.85 -3.83
N PRO A 260 -4.17 2.94 -3.42
CA PRO A 260 -5.62 2.99 -3.29
C PRO A 260 -6.36 2.52 -4.56
N GLY A 261 -7.50 1.86 -4.37
CA GLY A 261 -8.32 1.29 -5.45
C GLY A 261 -7.82 -0.03 -6.03
N SER A 262 -6.74 -0.62 -5.51
CA SER A 262 -6.24 -1.92 -5.97
C SER A 262 -7.22 -3.07 -5.69
N VAL A 263 -7.31 -4.01 -6.65
CA VAL A 263 -8.23 -5.17 -6.68
C VAL A 263 -9.70 -4.73 -6.72
N ILE A 264 -10.34 -4.93 -7.87
CA ILE A 264 -11.63 -4.30 -8.22
C ILE A 264 -12.68 -5.36 -8.56
N GLY A 265 -13.89 -5.16 -8.03
CA GLY A 265 -15.10 -5.91 -8.34
C GLY A 265 -14.93 -7.41 -8.14
N PRO A 266 -15.21 -8.24 -9.17
CA PRO A 266 -15.13 -9.71 -9.09
C PRO A 266 -13.75 -10.26 -8.68
N GLN A 267 -12.69 -9.47 -8.81
CA GLN A 267 -11.32 -9.87 -8.46
C GLN A 267 -11.12 -10.08 -6.96
N GLN A 268 -11.90 -9.38 -6.12
CA GLN A 268 -11.84 -9.52 -4.67
C GLN A 268 -12.28 -10.93 -4.25
N ASN A 269 -13.44 -11.37 -4.75
CA ASN A 269 -13.98 -12.70 -4.50
C ASN A 269 -13.15 -13.82 -5.15
N PHE A 270 -12.53 -13.53 -6.30
CA PHE A 270 -11.59 -14.46 -6.92
C PHE A 270 -10.41 -14.81 -6.00
N LEU A 271 -9.82 -13.81 -5.34
CA LEU A 271 -8.70 -14.05 -4.42
C LEU A 271 -9.14 -14.89 -3.21
N VAL A 272 -10.30 -14.58 -2.62
CA VAL A 272 -10.86 -15.37 -1.50
C VAL A 272 -11.13 -16.81 -1.93
N ALA A 273 -11.78 -17.01 -3.07
CA ALA A 273 -12.11 -18.35 -3.58
C ALA A 273 -10.86 -19.22 -3.86
N ASN A 274 -9.71 -18.60 -4.16
CA ASN A 274 -8.46 -19.33 -4.40
C ASN A 274 -7.56 -19.45 -3.17
N GLU A 275 -7.86 -18.74 -2.07
CA GLU A 275 -7.12 -18.81 -0.82
C GLU A 275 -7.09 -20.24 -0.25
N GLU A 276 -8.25 -20.90 -0.21
CA GLU A 276 -8.41 -22.25 0.35
C GLU A 276 -7.67 -23.32 -0.46
N THR A 277 -7.70 -23.19 -1.79
CA THR A 277 -7.09 -24.18 -2.69
C THR A 277 -5.60 -23.95 -2.86
N LYS A 278 -5.06 -22.81 -2.41
CA LYS A 278 -3.70 -22.32 -2.73
C LYS A 278 -3.38 -22.51 -4.21
N TRP A 279 -4.35 -22.16 -5.05
CA TRP A 279 -4.30 -22.32 -6.50
C TRP A 279 -3.99 -23.76 -6.97
N GLY A 280 -4.25 -24.77 -6.14
CA GLY A 280 -4.11 -26.20 -6.48
C GLY A 280 -2.67 -26.72 -6.59
N SER A 281 -1.77 -26.32 -5.68
CA SER A 281 -0.34 -26.75 -5.66
C SER A 281 0.51 -26.21 -6.83
N MET A 282 0.48 -24.90 -7.06
CA MET A 282 1.16 -24.27 -8.22
C MET A 282 2.68 -24.14 -8.13
N LEU A 283 3.28 -24.33 -6.95
CA LEU A 283 4.73 -24.20 -6.78
C LEU A 283 5.33 -25.53 -6.33
N PRO A 284 6.48 -25.95 -6.90
CA PRO A 284 7.32 -26.96 -6.26
C PRO A 284 7.62 -26.58 -4.81
N GLN A 285 7.87 -27.57 -3.94
CA GLN A 285 8.25 -27.36 -2.54
C GLN A 285 9.20 -26.16 -2.36
N ALA A 286 8.86 -25.31 -1.39
CA ALA A 286 9.58 -24.13 -0.91
C ALA A 286 10.76 -23.69 -1.80
N ALA A 287 10.53 -22.71 -2.68
CA ALA A 287 11.67 -21.99 -3.26
C ALA A 287 12.57 -21.49 -2.10
N GLU A 288 13.88 -21.58 -2.28
CA GLU A 288 14.83 -21.19 -1.24
C GLU A 288 14.51 -19.79 -0.68
N PRO A 289 14.77 -19.56 0.63
CA PRO A 289 14.60 -18.25 1.23
C PRO A 289 15.27 -17.19 0.37
N ARG A 290 14.48 -16.24 -0.12
CA ARG A 290 14.98 -15.15 -0.95
C ARG A 290 16.01 -14.37 -0.15
N ALA A 291 17.16 -14.05 -0.76
CA ALA A 291 18.08 -13.09 -0.17
C ALA A 291 17.29 -11.80 0.11
N LYS A 292 17.23 -11.40 1.39
CA LYS A 292 16.64 -10.11 1.76
C LYS A 292 17.37 -9.03 0.98
N LEU A 293 16.64 -8.27 0.16
CA LEU A 293 17.22 -7.04 -0.37
C LEU A 293 17.50 -6.12 0.83
N PRO A 294 18.64 -5.43 0.87
CA PRO A 294 18.93 -4.50 1.95
C PRO A 294 17.75 -3.55 2.13
N SER A 295 17.41 -3.20 3.36
CA SER A 295 16.33 -2.24 3.64
C SER A 295 16.54 -0.90 2.91
N ALA A 296 17.80 -0.51 2.66
CA ALA A 296 18.20 0.62 1.81
C ALA A 296 17.84 0.46 0.32
N ALA A 297 17.52 -0.74 -0.14
CA ALA A 297 17.13 -1.03 -1.52
C ALA A 297 15.73 -0.50 -1.89
N TRP A 298 14.90 -0.16 -0.89
CA TRP A 298 13.71 0.69 -1.05
C TRP A 298 14.02 1.91 -1.93
N ASN A 299 15.18 2.52 -1.68
CA ASN A 299 15.67 3.66 -2.45
C ASN A 299 16.54 3.24 -3.63
N GLN A 300 17.05 2.02 -3.73
CA GLN A 300 17.82 1.59 -4.89
C GLN A 300 16.96 1.42 -6.14
N GLY A 301 15.71 0.95 -6.05
CA GLY A 301 14.82 0.90 -7.22
C GLY A 301 14.58 2.29 -7.82
N ALA A 302 14.23 3.26 -6.97
CA ALA A 302 14.09 4.66 -7.36
C ALA A 302 15.43 5.29 -7.78
N GLN A 303 16.53 5.02 -7.07
CA GLN A 303 17.87 5.53 -7.43
C GLN A 303 18.40 4.90 -8.71
N LEU A 304 18.13 3.64 -9.04
CA LEU A 304 18.51 3.00 -10.30
C LEU A 304 17.72 3.60 -11.47
N LEU A 305 16.43 3.91 -11.27
CA LEU A 305 15.62 4.65 -12.24
C LEU A 305 16.09 6.11 -12.39
N LEU A 306 16.51 6.77 -11.31
CA LEU A 306 16.99 8.17 -11.30
C LEU A 306 18.45 8.35 -11.76
N GLN A 307 19.34 7.40 -11.47
CA GLN A 307 20.74 7.40 -11.92
C GLN A 307 20.84 7.30 -13.44
N ARG A 308 19.85 6.66 -14.11
CA ARG A 308 19.74 6.67 -15.57
C ARG A 308 19.33 8.04 -16.13
N LYS A 309 18.47 8.83 -15.46
CA LYS A 309 18.16 10.21 -15.86
C LYS A 309 19.40 11.12 -15.84
N ARG A 310 20.32 10.92 -14.89
CA ARG A 310 21.58 11.68 -14.83
C ARG A 310 22.59 11.28 -15.92
N LYS A 311 22.69 9.99 -16.26
CA LYS A 311 23.59 9.53 -17.34
C LYS A 311 23.15 9.94 -18.76
N HIS A 312 21.86 10.20 -18.99
CA HIS A 312 21.38 10.69 -20.29
C HIS A 312 21.49 12.21 -20.48
N CYS A 313 21.70 12.98 -19.40
CA CYS A 313 21.90 14.43 -19.47
C CYS A 313 23.39 14.81 -19.62
N SER A 314 24.32 13.89 -19.35
CA SER A 314 25.77 14.17 -19.41
C SER A 314 26.47 13.71 -20.68
N THR A 315 25.74 13.24 -21.70
CA THR A 315 26.32 12.87 -23.01
C THR A 315 25.60 13.61 -24.14
N ARG A 316 25.72 14.94 -24.12
CA ARG A 316 25.74 15.77 -25.33
C ARG A 316 27.04 16.57 -25.28
N GLU A 317 28.10 16.02 -25.87
CA GLU A 317 28.97 16.72 -26.83
C GLU A 317 30.21 15.89 -27.18
N THR A 318 30.49 15.87 -28.49
CA THR A 318 31.75 15.51 -29.18
C THR A 318 32.20 14.04 -29.14
N ASN A 319 31.87 13.28 -30.17
CA ASN A 319 32.86 12.99 -31.21
C ASN A 319 32.26 12.30 -32.44
N ALA A 320 32.73 12.75 -33.61
CA ALA A 320 32.46 12.18 -34.91
C ALA A 320 32.99 10.74 -35.01
N GLY A 321 32.22 9.87 -35.66
CA GLY A 321 32.62 8.49 -35.92
C GLY A 321 31.50 7.72 -36.61
N SER A 322 31.47 7.78 -37.94
CA SER A 322 30.59 7.01 -38.81
C SER A 322 30.85 5.50 -38.72
N VAL A 323 29.82 4.67 -38.50
CA VAL A 323 29.77 3.28 -39.03
C VAL A 323 28.32 2.90 -39.34
N ARG A 324 28.15 2.28 -40.52
CA ARG A 324 26.91 1.96 -41.24
C ARG A 324 26.12 0.79 -40.66
N LEU A 325 24.81 0.83 -40.93
CA LEU A 325 23.88 -0.30 -40.97
C LEU A 325 24.36 -1.41 -41.92
N LYS A 326 24.13 -2.67 -41.54
CA LYS A 326 23.88 -3.75 -42.50
C LYS A 326 22.48 -4.31 -42.23
N THR A 327 21.82 -4.51 -43.37
CA THR A 327 20.42 -4.85 -43.67
C THR A 327 19.86 -6.04 -42.93
#